data_AF-A0A482VAS0-F1
#
_entry.id   AF-A0A482VAS0-F1
#
_cell.length_a   1.000
_cell.length_b   1.000
_cell.length_c   1.000
_cell.angle_alpha   90.00
_cell.angle_beta   90.00
_cell.angle_gamma   90.00
#
_symmetry.space_group_name_H-M   'P 1'
#
loop_
_entity.id
_entity.type
_entity.pdbx_description
1 polymer ?
#
loop_
_entity_poly.entity_id
_entity_poly.type
_entity_poly.pdbx_seq_one_letter_code
_entity_poly.pdbx_strand_id
1 'polypeptide(L)'
;MYDELGIFFSIDACCREHDNCPDIIQVNETKHGLINQGLFTRSHCDCDKQFYSCLKKDNNLVSKAIGFTYFTVLGLQCFNCDYPIISCIQKEYIFNGIIAERCVSYHKDTRAKKNYQWFDNPVF
;
A
#
# COMPACT_ATOMS: atom_id res chain seq x y z
N MET A 1 -22.61 4.52 -25.36
CA MET A 1 -22.86 4.34 -23.92
C MET A 1 -22.63 2.87 -23.54
N TYR A 2 -21.43 2.37 -23.82
CA TYR A 2 -20.96 1.01 -23.51
C TYR A 2 -19.52 1.04 -22.96
N ASP A 3 -18.75 2.10 -23.25
CA ASP A 3 -17.39 2.30 -22.73
C ASP A 3 -17.33 2.56 -21.22
N GLU A 4 -18.32 3.25 -20.63
CA GLU A 4 -18.31 3.54 -19.19
C GLU A 4 -18.44 2.27 -18.35
N LEU A 5 -19.31 1.33 -18.74
CA LEU A 5 -19.42 0.03 -18.06
C LEU A 5 -18.12 -0.78 -18.16
N GLY A 6 -17.40 -0.70 -19.28
CA GLY A 6 -16.09 -1.35 -19.44
C GLY A 6 -15.01 -0.73 -18.55
N ILE A 7 -14.97 0.61 -18.47
CA ILE A 7 -14.01 1.36 -17.63
C ILE A 7 -14.23 1.04 -16.14
N PHE A 8 -15.48 1.01 -15.67
CA PHE A 8 -15.76 0.66 -14.27
C PHE A 8 -15.52 -0.82 -13.98
N PHE A 9 -15.70 -1.71 -14.95
CA PHE A 9 -15.53 -3.15 -14.73
C PHE A 9 -14.08 -3.55 -14.44
N SER A 10 -13.09 -3.03 -15.19
CA SER A 10 -11.67 -3.35 -14.92
C SER A 10 -11.17 -2.76 -13.61
N ILE A 11 -11.67 -1.57 -13.24
CA ILE A 11 -11.38 -0.92 -11.95
C ILE A 11 -12.02 -1.69 -10.80
N ASP A 12 -13.29 -2.07 -10.94
CA ASP A 12 -14.00 -2.90 -9.96
C ASP A 12 -13.24 -4.20 -9.73
N ALA A 13 -12.65 -4.80 -10.78
CA ALA A 13 -11.81 -5.98 -10.62
C ALA A 13 -10.56 -5.72 -9.77
N CYS A 14 -9.83 -4.62 -10.01
CA CYS A 14 -8.65 -4.28 -9.20
C CYS A 14 -9.02 -4.01 -7.73
N CYS A 15 -10.08 -3.24 -7.49
CA CYS A 15 -10.54 -2.92 -6.13
C CYS A 15 -11.10 -4.16 -5.41
N ARG A 16 -11.90 -4.98 -6.10
CA ARG A 16 -12.48 -6.21 -5.55
C ARG A 16 -11.41 -7.22 -5.15
N GLU A 17 -10.35 -7.36 -5.95
CA GLU A 17 -9.22 -8.22 -5.60
C GLU A 17 -8.52 -7.70 -4.33
N HIS A 18 -8.33 -6.38 -4.24
CA HIS A 18 -7.72 -5.74 -3.06
C HIS A 18 -8.60 -5.88 -1.80
N ASP A 19 -9.90 -5.67 -1.91
CA ASP A 19 -10.86 -5.81 -0.81
C ASP A 19 -10.96 -7.26 -0.29
N ASN A 20 -10.69 -8.24 -1.15
CA ASN A 20 -10.62 -9.66 -0.78
C ASN A 20 -9.25 -10.08 -0.23
N CYS A 21 -8.36 -9.14 0.10
CA CYS A 21 -7.06 -9.45 0.68
C CYS A 21 -7.22 -10.39 1.90
N PRO A 22 -6.56 -11.56 1.92
CA PRO A 22 -6.78 -12.57 2.95
C PRO A 22 -6.22 -12.16 4.32
N ASP A 23 -5.31 -11.19 4.35
CA ASP A 23 -4.69 -10.70 5.57
C ASP A 23 -4.75 -9.17 5.63
N ILE A 24 -5.63 -8.69 6.50
CA ILE A 24 -5.85 -7.28 6.81
C ILE A 24 -5.78 -7.05 8.32
N ILE A 25 -5.57 -5.79 8.70
CA ILE A 25 -5.68 -5.27 10.07
C ILE A 25 -6.65 -4.09 10.04
N GLN A 26 -7.84 -4.29 10.60
CA GLN A 26 -8.89 -3.27 10.70
C GLN A 26 -8.47 -2.10 11.59
N VAL A 27 -9.19 -0.98 11.49
CA VAL A 27 -8.95 0.19 12.36
C VAL A 27 -9.12 -0.22 13.83
N ASN A 28 -8.15 0.13 14.66
CA ASN A 28 -8.03 -0.24 16.08
C ASN A 28 -7.85 -1.74 16.36
N GLU A 29 -7.69 -2.58 15.33
CA GLU A 29 -7.36 -4.00 15.52
C GLU A 29 -5.88 -4.16 15.89
N THR A 30 -5.62 -5.13 16.78
CA THR A 30 -4.27 -5.63 17.05
C THR A 30 -4.12 -7.03 16.45
N LYS A 31 -3.17 -7.19 15.53
CA LYS A 31 -2.89 -8.45 14.85
C LYS A 31 -1.39 -8.53 14.53
N HIS A 32 -0.82 -9.73 14.57
CA HIS A 32 0.62 -9.95 14.30
C HIS A 32 1.59 -9.15 15.21
N GLY A 33 1.11 -8.69 16.37
CA GLY A 33 1.87 -7.79 17.25
C GLY A 33 1.89 -6.32 16.79
N LEU A 34 1.15 -5.97 15.74
CA LEU A 34 0.95 -4.62 15.25
C LEU A 34 -0.43 -4.10 15.67
N ILE A 35 -0.54 -2.79 15.93
CA ILE A 35 -1.81 -2.10 16.15
C ILE A 35 -2.05 -1.09 15.03
N ASN A 36 -3.19 -1.18 14.35
CA ASN A 36 -3.56 -0.21 13.33
C ASN A 36 -4.25 1.01 13.99
N GLN A 37 -3.46 2.03 14.31
CA GLN A 37 -3.95 3.32 14.83
C GLN A 37 -4.34 4.30 13.70
N GLY A 38 -4.31 3.86 12.44
CA GLY A 38 -4.70 4.68 11.29
C GLY A 38 -6.22 4.81 11.15
N LEU A 39 -6.65 5.67 10.23
CA LEU A 39 -8.07 5.90 9.92
C LEU A 39 -8.66 4.87 8.95
N PHE A 40 -7.81 4.02 8.36
CA PHE A 40 -8.19 3.07 7.31
C PHE A 40 -7.64 1.68 7.62
N THR A 41 -8.30 0.66 7.09
CA THR A 41 -7.84 -0.72 7.10
C THR A 41 -6.47 -0.83 6.43
N ARG A 42 -5.59 -1.65 7.01
CA ARG A 42 -4.26 -1.94 6.47
C ARG A 42 -4.29 -3.33 5.84
N SER A 43 -3.67 -3.47 4.68
CA SER A 43 -3.58 -4.75 3.97
C SER A 43 -2.14 -5.27 3.99
N HIS A 44 -1.99 -6.58 3.76
CA HIS A 44 -0.67 -7.18 3.55
C HIS A 44 0.01 -6.54 2.33
N CYS A 45 1.33 -6.33 2.39
CA CYS A 45 2.06 -5.63 1.32
C CYS A 45 1.96 -6.30 -0.04
N ASP A 46 1.73 -7.61 -0.11
CA ASP A 46 1.54 -8.29 -1.39
C ASP A 46 0.19 -7.99 -2.04
N CYS A 47 -0.86 -7.69 -1.25
CA CYS A 47 -2.13 -7.20 -1.79
C CYS A 47 -1.96 -5.79 -2.36
N ASP A 48 -1.26 -4.90 -1.65
CA ASP A 48 -1.04 -3.53 -2.11
C ASP A 48 -0.15 -3.48 -3.36
N LYS A 49 0.88 -4.33 -3.46
CA LYS A 49 1.70 -4.46 -4.69
C LYS A 49 0.88 -4.94 -5.89
N GLN A 50 0.00 -5.92 -5.68
CA GLN A 50 -0.89 -6.43 -6.73
C GLN A 50 -1.88 -5.35 -7.16
N PHE A 51 -2.47 -4.63 -6.21
CA PHE A 51 -3.37 -3.52 -6.47
C PHE A 51 -2.69 -2.41 -7.27
N TYR A 52 -1.49 -1.98 -6.84
CA TYR A 52 -0.67 -1.01 -7.56
C TYR A 52 -0.43 -1.45 -9.02
N SER A 53 0.00 -2.70 -9.20
CA SER A 53 0.30 -3.26 -10.53
C SER A 53 -0.95 -3.36 -11.41
N CYS A 54 -2.10 -3.72 -10.81
CA CYS A 54 -3.38 -3.80 -11.50
C CYS A 54 -3.82 -2.43 -12.04
N LEU A 55 -3.81 -1.41 -11.18
CA LEU A 55 -4.16 -0.03 -11.56
C LEU A 55 -3.20 0.54 -12.61
N LYS A 56 -1.89 0.27 -12.49
CA LYS A 56 -0.89 0.68 -13.50
C LYS A 56 -1.12 0.02 -14.85
N LYS A 57 -1.51 -1.26 -14.85
CA LYS A 57 -1.78 -2.02 -16.08
C LYS A 57 -3.05 -1.54 -16.78
N ASP A 58 -4.09 -1.22 -16.03
CA ASP A 58 -5.33 -0.68 -16.58
C ASP A 58 -5.12 0.73 -17.19
N ASN A 59 -4.33 1.59 -16.53
CA ASN A 59 -3.81 2.85 -17.08
C ASN A 59 -4.86 3.90 -17.52
N ASN A 60 -6.12 3.79 -17.10
CA ASN A 60 -7.16 4.78 -17.39
C ASN A 60 -7.17 5.95 -16.38
N LEU A 61 -7.95 7.01 -16.65
CA LEU A 61 -8.00 8.23 -15.81
C LEU A 61 -8.45 7.92 -14.37
N VAL A 62 -9.44 7.05 -14.21
CA VAL A 62 -10.01 6.71 -12.90
C VAL A 62 -9.06 5.79 -12.13
N SER A 63 -8.42 4.81 -12.78
CA SER A 63 -7.35 3.99 -12.16
C SER A 63 -6.18 4.84 -11.68
N LYS A 64 -5.80 5.86 -12.46
CA LYS A 64 -4.79 6.84 -12.05
C LYS A 64 -5.23 7.66 -10.85
N ALA A 65 -6.49 8.11 -10.83
CA ALA A 65 -7.04 8.84 -9.68
C ALA A 65 -7.06 7.97 -8.41
N ILE A 66 -7.55 6.73 -8.50
CA ILE A 66 -7.58 5.78 -7.38
C ILE A 66 -6.18 5.50 -6.88
N GLY A 67 -5.26 5.18 -7.79
CA GLY A 67 -3.86 4.91 -7.43
C GLY A 67 -3.22 6.11 -6.75
N PHE A 68 -3.36 7.30 -7.32
CA PHE A 68 -2.86 8.54 -6.72
C PHE A 68 -3.48 8.80 -5.34
N THR A 69 -4.79 8.61 -5.16
CA THR A 69 -5.43 8.80 -3.86
C THR A 69 -4.94 7.80 -2.83
N TYR A 70 -5.00 6.50 -3.12
CA TYR A 70 -4.63 5.44 -2.18
C TYR A 70 -3.14 5.48 -1.82
N PHE A 71 -2.29 5.49 -2.84
CA PHE A 71 -0.85 5.37 -2.66
C PHE A 71 -0.19 6.70 -2.42
N THR A 72 -0.63 7.83 -2.99
CA THR A 72 0.10 9.11 -2.89
C THR A 72 -0.51 10.07 -1.86
N VAL A 73 -1.82 10.32 -1.91
CA VAL A 73 -2.49 11.26 -0.99
C VAL A 73 -2.66 10.67 0.40
N LEU A 74 -3.22 9.46 0.50
CA LEU A 74 -3.42 8.79 1.79
C LEU A 74 -2.12 8.16 2.30
N GLY A 75 -1.25 7.73 1.40
CA GLY A 75 0.06 7.15 1.73
C GLY A 75 -0.05 5.99 2.70
N LEU A 76 -1.02 5.10 2.45
CA LEU A 76 -1.28 4.02 3.38
C LEU A 76 -0.06 3.09 3.45
N GLN A 77 0.41 2.81 4.66
CA GLN A 77 1.38 1.74 4.92
C GLN A 77 0.71 0.37 4.77
N CYS A 78 1.50 -0.61 4.37
CA CYS A 78 1.15 -2.02 4.36
C CYS A 78 1.94 -2.76 5.45
N PHE A 79 1.61 -4.02 5.72
CA PHE A 79 2.40 -4.84 6.64
C PHE A 79 2.92 -6.12 5.98
N ASN A 80 4.08 -6.60 6.43
CA ASN A 80 4.68 -7.86 6.00
C ASN A 80 5.60 -8.43 7.08
N CYS A 81 5.82 -9.75 7.07
CA CYS A 81 6.78 -10.42 7.91
C CYS A 81 8.17 -10.44 7.24
N ASP A 82 9.08 -9.62 7.74
CA ASP A 82 10.45 -9.54 7.22
C ASP A 82 11.48 -9.31 8.33
N TYR A 83 12.75 -9.26 7.96
CA TYR A 83 13.83 -8.93 8.89
C TYR A 83 13.60 -7.56 9.53
N PRO A 84 13.93 -7.39 10.83
CA PRO A 84 13.76 -6.13 11.54
C PRO A 84 14.43 -4.96 10.82
N ILE A 85 13.68 -3.88 10.62
CA ILE A 85 14.17 -2.65 10.00
C ILE A 85 15.12 -1.95 10.99
N ILE A 86 16.34 -1.69 10.53
CA ILE A 86 17.35 -0.90 11.27
C ILE A 86 17.17 0.58 10.93
N SER A 87 17.11 0.90 9.62
CA SER A 87 17.02 2.27 9.15
C SER A 87 16.45 2.35 7.74
N CYS A 88 15.97 3.54 7.37
CA CYS A 88 15.69 3.87 5.99
C CYS A 88 16.98 4.20 5.24
N ILE A 89 17.18 3.60 4.06
CA ILE A 89 18.33 3.87 3.19
C ILE A 89 17.99 4.99 2.21
N GLN A 90 16.81 4.93 1.61
CA GLN A 90 16.38 5.86 0.58
C GLN A 90 15.00 6.40 0.89
N LYS A 91 14.90 7.74 0.87
CA LYS A 91 13.67 8.48 1.10
C LYS A 91 13.14 9.08 -0.20
N GLU A 92 11.84 9.10 -0.34
CA GLU A 92 11.13 9.85 -1.37
C GLU A 92 10.29 10.96 -0.71
N TYR A 93 10.34 12.16 -1.28
CA TYR A 93 9.68 13.34 -0.76
C TYR A 93 8.52 13.74 -1.66
N ILE A 94 7.31 13.74 -1.11
CA ILE A 94 6.12 14.17 -1.87
C ILE A 94 5.97 15.69 -1.71
N PHE A 95 5.79 16.37 -2.83
CA PHE A 95 5.71 17.84 -2.90
C PHE A 95 6.90 18.52 -2.19
N ASN A 96 8.12 18.06 -2.46
CA ASN A 96 9.36 18.58 -1.86
C ASN A 96 9.36 18.58 -0.32
N GLY A 97 8.69 17.61 0.31
CA GLY A 97 8.69 17.42 1.77
C GLY A 97 7.57 18.14 2.52
N ILE A 98 6.62 18.74 1.81
CA ILE A 98 5.48 19.45 2.42
C ILE A 98 4.42 18.47 2.95
N ILE A 99 4.24 17.31 2.31
CA ILE A 99 3.16 16.36 2.67
C ILE A 99 3.68 15.18 3.50
N ALA A 100 4.62 14.41 2.95
CA ALA A 100 5.12 13.21 3.61
C ALA A 100 6.51 12.83 3.10
N GLU A 101 7.28 12.24 4.01
CA GLU A 101 8.50 11.50 3.71
C GLU A 101 8.16 10.00 3.68
N ARG A 102 8.68 9.26 2.70
CA ARG A 102 8.51 7.80 2.62
C ARG A 102 9.81 7.09 2.46
N CYS A 103 9.91 5.91 3.05
CA CYS A 103 11.04 5.03 2.87
C CYS A 103 10.81 4.03 1.73
N VAL A 104 11.61 4.13 0.67
CA VAL A 104 11.50 3.22 -0.49
C VAL A 104 12.44 2.02 -0.39
N SER A 105 13.46 2.09 0.48
CA SER A 105 14.36 0.96 0.76
C SER A 105 14.88 0.97 2.18
N TYR A 106 15.00 -0.22 2.77
CA TYR A 106 15.26 -0.41 4.19
C TYR A 106 16.54 -1.21 4.40
N HIS A 107 17.37 -0.78 5.34
CA HIS A 107 18.44 -1.59 5.92
C HIS A 107 17.83 -2.47 7.00
N LYS A 108 18.03 -3.80 6.92
CA LYS A 108 17.39 -4.78 7.80
C LYS A 108 18.43 -5.65 8.50
N ASP A 109 18.16 -6.04 9.74
CA ASP A 109 19.02 -6.99 10.47
C ASP A 109 18.73 -8.42 10.05
N THR A 110 19.51 -8.92 9.10
CA THR A 110 19.36 -10.28 8.56
C THR A 110 19.76 -11.38 9.55
N ARG A 111 20.36 -11.03 10.70
CA ARG A 111 20.75 -11.97 11.76
C ARG A 111 19.63 -12.21 12.76
N ALA A 112 18.65 -11.31 12.83
CA ALA A 112 17.50 -11.42 13.72
C ALA A 112 16.38 -12.26 13.09
N LYS A 113 15.47 -12.75 13.93
CA LYS A 113 14.25 -13.42 13.46
C LYS A 113 13.31 -12.41 12.81
N LYS A 114 12.62 -12.83 11.75
CA LYS A 114 11.61 -12.02 11.08
C LYS A 114 10.43 -11.73 12.00
N ASN A 115 9.84 -10.57 11.84
CA ASN A 115 8.61 -10.16 12.49
C ASN A 115 7.76 -9.29 11.55
N TYR A 116 6.47 -9.18 11.86
CA TYR A 116 5.58 -8.29 11.13
C TYR A 116 5.89 -6.83 11.47
N GLN A 117 6.00 -6.02 10.42
CA GLN A 117 6.36 -4.60 10.50
C GLN A 117 5.57 -3.81 9.46
N TRP A 118 5.49 -2.49 9.67
CA TRP A 118 4.91 -1.55 8.71
C TRP A 118 5.93 -1.18 7.63
N PHE A 119 5.47 -1.11 6.38
CA PHE A 119 6.25 -0.66 5.23
C PHE A 119 5.47 0.44 4.49
N ASP A 120 6.20 1.41 3.96
CA ASP A 120 5.61 2.46 3.16
C ASP A 120 5.33 1.92 1.75
N ASN A 121 4.13 2.20 1.24
CA ASN A 121 3.84 1.92 -0.15
C ASN A 121 4.51 2.96 -1.08
N PRO A 122 4.89 2.55 -2.30
CA PRO A 122 5.47 3.47 -3.28
C PRO A 122 4.47 4.55 -3.70
N VAL A 123 4.97 5.68 -4.20
CA VAL A 123 4.15 6.70 -4.85
C VAL A 123 3.58 6.13 -6.15
N PHE A 124 2.31 6.44 -6.44
CA PHE A 124 1.65 6.06 -7.69
C PHE A 124 1.82 7.10 -8.77
#